data_AF-A0A9D9XC00-F1
#
_entry.id   AF-A0A9D9XC00-F1
#
_cell.length_a   1.000
_cell.length_b   1.000
_cell.length_c   1.000
_cell.angle_alpha   90.00
_cell.angle_beta   90.00
_cell.angle_gamma   90.00
#
_symmetry.space_group_name_H-M   'P 1'
#
loop_
_entity.id
_entity.type
_entity.pdbx_description
1 polymer ?
#
loop_
_entity_poly.entity_id
_entity_poly.type
_entity_poly.pdbx_seq_one_letter_code
_entity_poly.pdbx_strand_id
1 'polypeptide(L)' 'KQFSQMVAASLNGDLATARKLHYDLLPITKLFFTEGNPGGVKIALEELGWMAPHMRLPLVQVSDSLKSAIQQATRKLI' A
#
# COMPACT_ATOMS: atom_id res chain seq x y z
N LYS A 1 7.70 7.59 4.14
CA LYS A 1 7.75 8.86 4.90
C LYS A 1 6.36 9.43 5.20
N GLN A 2 5.46 9.51 4.20
CA GLN A 2 4.09 10.04 4.37
C GLN A 2 3.31 9.39 5.53
N PHE A 3 3.34 8.05 5.67
CA PHE A 3 2.63 7.36 6.76
C PHE A 3 3.14 7.79 8.15
N SER A 4 4.46 7.87 8.35
CA SER A 4 5.04 8.33 9.62
C SER A 4 4.69 9.80 9.91
N GLN A 5 4.66 10.66 8.89
CA GLN A 5 4.24 12.05 9.02
C GLN A 5 2.75 12.17 9.37
N MET A 6 1.89 11.32 8.77
CA MET A 6 0.47 11.23 9.08
C MET A 6 0.26 10.89 10.55
N VAL A 7 0.98 9.89 11.06
CA VAL A 7 0.91 9.48 12.48
C VAL A 7 1.40 10.61 13.39
N ALA A 8 2.54 11.22 13.08
CA ALA A 8 3.08 12.33 13.88
C ALA A 8 2.13 13.53 13.92
N ALA A 9 1.52 13.90 12.79
CA ALA A 9 0.52 14.96 12.71
C ALA A 9 -0.71 14.64 13.57
N SER A 10 -1.20 13.40 13.52
CA SER A 10 -2.31 12.95 14.38
C SER A 10 -1.99 13.07 15.87
N LEU A 11 -0.79 12.63 16.28
CA LEU A 11 -0.36 12.68 17.69
C LEU A 11 -0.20 14.12 18.20
N ASN A 12 0.19 15.05 17.33
CA ASN A 12 0.33 16.46 17.66
C ASN A 12 -0.98 17.26 17.55
N GLY A 13 -2.11 16.61 17.22
CA GLY A 13 -3.40 17.27 17.05
C GLY A 13 -3.58 18.02 15.72
N ASP A 14 -2.61 17.96 14.80
CA ASP A 14 -2.75 18.49 13.44
C ASP A 14 -3.57 17.54 12.55
N LEU A 15 -4.87 17.54 12.80
CA LEU A 15 -5.82 16.68 12.08
C LEU A 15 -6.00 17.10 10.62
N ALA A 16 -5.66 18.34 10.25
CA ALA A 16 -5.75 18.80 8.86
C ALA A 16 -4.68 18.10 8.01
N THR A 17 -3.42 18.15 8.43
CA THR A 17 -2.31 17.45 7.77
C THR A 17 -2.50 15.93 7.83
N ALA A 18 -2.90 15.40 8.98
CA ALA A 18 -3.14 13.96 9.13
C ALA A 18 -4.23 13.45 8.18
N ARG A 19 -5.37 14.13 8.08
CA ARG A 19 -6.45 13.73 7.16
C ARG A 19 -6.00 13.79 5.70
N LYS A 20 -5.28 14.86 5.31
CA LYS A 20 -4.76 14.97 3.94
C LYS A 20 -3.89 13.75 3.61
N LEU A 21 -2.88 13.47 4.43
CA LEU A 21 -1.97 12.34 4.21
C LEU A 21 -2.70 10.98 4.27
N HIS A 22 -3.70 10.84 5.14
CA HIS A 22 -4.54 9.65 5.20
C HIS A 22 -5.26 9.41 3.86
N TYR A 23 -5.91 10.43 3.30
CA TYR A 23 -6.62 10.30 2.04
C TYR A 23 -5.68 10.13 0.84
N ASP A 24 -4.47 10.69 0.88
CA ASP A 24 -3.44 10.45 -0.14
C ASP A 24 -2.98 8.97 -0.14
N LEU A 25 -2.89 8.34 1.03
CA LEU A 25 -2.46 6.94 1.20
C LEU A 25 -3.60 5.91 1.13
N LEU A 26 -4.85 6.35 1.31
CA LEU A 26 -6.01 5.46 1.37
C LEU A 26 -6.20 4.61 0.10
N PRO A 27 -6.02 5.13 -1.13
CA PRO A 27 -6.20 4.34 -2.35
C PRO A 27 -5.30 3.10 -2.39
N ILE A 28 -3.99 3.26 -2.13
CA ILE A 28 -3.09 2.11 -2.15
C ILE A 28 -3.32 1.17 -0.97
N THR A 29 -3.67 1.73 0.19
CA THR A 29 -3.99 0.93 1.37
C THR A 29 -5.17 0.00 1.08
N LYS A 30 -6.23 0.49 0.43
CA LYS A 30 -7.36 -0.37 0.02
C LYS A 30 -6.94 -1.50 -0.93
N LEU A 31 -6.07 -1.21 -1.89
CA LEU A 31 -5.56 -2.22 -2.83
C LEU A 31 -4.79 -3.33 -2.10
N PHE A 32 -4.01 -3.00 -1.07
CA PHE A 32 -3.26 -4.01 -0.30
C PHE A 32 -4.14 -5.06 0.39
N PHE A 33 -5.39 -4.72 0.70
CA PHE A 33 -6.32 -5.60 1.41
C PHE A 33 -7.44 -6.17 0.53
N THR A 34 -7.48 -5.85 -0.77
CA THR A 34 -8.60 -6.22 -1.66
C THR A 34 -8.80 -7.74 -1.79
N GLU A 35 -7.72 -8.51 -1.86
CA GLU A 35 -7.74 -9.99 -1.91
C GLU A 35 -7.06 -10.61 -0.69
N GLY A 36 -7.00 -9.87 0.42
CA GLY A 36 -6.33 -10.29 1.65
C GLY A 36 -4.82 -10.00 1.66
N ASN A 37 -4.29 -9.91 2.88
CA ASN A 37 -2.87 -9.68 3.14
C ASN A 37 -2.13 -11.04 3.24
N PRO A 38 -0.89 -11.20 2.72
CA PRO A 38 0.06 -10.19 2.24
C PRO A 38 0.23 -10.09 0.73
N GLY A 39 -0.71 -10.60 -0.07
CA GLY A 39 -0.58 -10.62 -1.52
C GLY A 39 -0.35 -9.23 -2.12
N GLY A 40 -1.22 -8.27 -1.77
CA GLY A 40 -1.16 -6.93 -2.35
C GLY A 40 0.10 -6.13 -1.99
N VAL A 41 0.52 -6.15 -0.71
CA VAL A 41 1.74 -5.44 -0.29
C VAL A 41 2.99 -6.03 -0.94
N LYS A 42 3.05 -7.36 -1.17
CA LYS A 42 4.18 -7.98 -1.86
C LYS A 42 4.30 -7.57 -3.32
N ILE A 43 3.20 -7.30 -4.02
CA ILE A 43 3.25 -6.72 -5.37
C ILE A 43 3.89 -5.33 -5.34
N ALA A 44 3.55 -4.48 -4.36
CA ALA A 44 4.19 -3.17 -4.24
C ALA A 44 5.69 -3.28 -3.93
N LEU A 45 6.10 -4.23 -3.10
CA LEU A 45 7.52 -4.47 -2.80
C LEU A 45 8.28 -5.05 -4.01
N GLU A 46 7.63 -5.85 -4.85
CA GLU A 46 8.16 -6.28 -6.15
C GLU A 46 8.35 -5.09 -7.09
N GLU A 47 7.36 -4.21 -7.21
CA GLU A 47 7.43 -3.02 -8.06
C GLU A 47 8.55 -2.07 -7.61
N LEU A 48 8.87 -2.03 -6.31
CA LEU A 48 10.00 -1.29 -5.76
C LEU A 48 11.37 -1.98 -5.97
N GLY A 49 11.38 -3.20 -6.51
CA GLY A 49 12.59 -3.99 -6.74
C GLY A 49 13.21 -4.59 -5.47
N TRP A 50 12.44 -4.70 -4.38
CA TRP A 50 12.98 -5.14 -3.08
C TRP A 50 12.87 -6.65 -2.87
N MET A 51 11.89 -7.31 -3.50
CA MET A 51 11.69 -8.76 -3.39
C MET A 51 10.83 -9.30 -4.53
N ALA A 52 10.89 -10.61 -4.77
CA ALA A 52 9.89 -11.28 -5.59
C ALA A 52 8.60 -11.56 -4.77
N PRO A 53 7.40 -11.53 -5.38
CA PRO A 53 6.13 -11.63 -4.66
C PRO A 53 5.74 -13.10 -4.41
N HIS A 54 6.70 -13.97 -4.07
CA HIS A 54 6.42 -15.38 -3.86
C HIS A 54 5.48 -15.61 -2.67
N MET A 55 4.47 -16.46 -2.88
CA MET A 55 3.49 -16.87 -1.88
C MET A 55 3.66 -18.35 -1.56
N ARG A 56 3.43 -18.70 -0.28
CA ARG A 56 3.40 -20.08 0.19
C ARG A 56 1.97 -20.42 0.56
N LEU A 57 1.52 -21.59 0.17
CA LEU A 57 0.20 -22.08 0.54
C LEU A 57 0.03 -22.04 2.07
N PRO A 58 -1.17 -21.69 2.57
CA PRO A 58 -2.42 -21.53 1.80
C PRO A 58 -2.60 -20.18 1.09
N LEU A 59 -1.63 -19.27 1.18
CA LEU A 59 -1.70 -17.97 0.50
C LEU A 59 -1.36 -18.11 -0.98
N VAL A 60 -2.13 -17.42 -1.82
CA VAL A 60 -1.99 -17.45 -3.27
C VAL A 60 -1.68 -16.05 -3.81
N GLN A 61 -1.28 -15.99 -5.08
CA GLN A 61 -1.08 -14.71 -5.77
C GLN A 61 -2.40 -13.96 -5.90
N VAL A 62 -2.32 -12.63 -5.91
CA VAL A 62 -3.46 -11.78 -6.27
C VAL A 62 -3.78 -11.92 -7.76
N SER A 63 -5.00 -11.56 -8.14
CA SER A 63 -5.40 -11.49 -9.56
C SER A 63 -4.53 -10.53 -10.37
N ASP A 64 -4.38 -10.79 -11.68
CA ASP A 64 -3.58 -9.95 -12.59
C ASP A 64 -4.11 -8.51 -12.69
N SER A 65 -5.42 -8.32 -12.56
CA SER A 65 -6.06 -7.00 -12.54
C SER A 65 -5.68 -6.24 -11.28
N LEU A 66 -5.73 -6.88 -10.11
CA LEU A 66 -5.29 -6.27 -8.85
C LEU A 66 -3.79 -6.00 -8.86
N LYS A 67 -2.97 -6.92 -9.38
CA LYS A 67 -1.53 -6.73 -9.57
C LYS A 67 -1.27 -5.43 -10.36
N SER A 68 -1.89 -5.29 -11.52
CA SER A 68 -1.72 -4.10 -12.39
C SER A 68 -2.15 -2.80 -11.70
N ALA A 69 -3.24 -2.83 -10.95
CA ALA A 69 -3.73 -1.68 -10.18
C ALA A 69 -2.75 -1.27 -9.07
N ILE A 70 -2.19 -2.24 -8.34
CA ILE A 70 -1.19 -1.98 -7.31
C ILE A 70 0.08 -1.38 -7.91
N GLN A 71 0.58 -1.93 -9.02
CA GLN A 71 1.78 -1.39 -9.66
C GLN A 71 1.60 0.07 -10.08
N GLN A 72 0.47 0.42 -10.70
CA GLN A 72 0.16 1.83 -11.02
C GLN A 72 0.06 2.71 -9.78
N ALA A 73 -0.59 2.22 -8.71
CA ALA A 73 -0.73 2.98 -7.47
C ALA A 73 0.63 3.19 -6.78
N THR A 74 1.49 2.17 -6.74
CA THR A 74 2.85 2.24 -6.19
C THR A 74 3.68 3.28 -6.92
N ARG A 75 3.68 3.28 -8.26
CA ARG A 75 4.42 4.27 -9.07
C ARG A 75 4.02 5.71 -8.81
N LYS A 76 2.75 5.97 -8.45
CA LYS A 76 2.26 7.32 -8.14
C LYS A 76 2.75 7.85 -6.78
N LEU A 77 3.28 6.98 -5.92
CA LEU A 77 3.71 7.31 -4.55
C LEU A 77 5.24 7.41 -4.39
N ILE A 78 5.99 7.06 -5.43
CA ILE A 78 7.45 7.20 -5.51
C ILE A 78 7.76 8.57 -6.13
#